data_AF-A0A1W1YRD9-F1
#
_entry.id   AF-A0A1W1YRD9-F1
#
_cell.length_a   1.000
_cell.length_b   1.000
_cell.length_c   1.000
_cell.angle_alpha   90.00
_cell.angle_beta   90.00
_cell.angle_gamma   90.00
#
_symmetry.space_group_name_H-M   'P 1'
#
loop_
_entity.id
_entity.type
_entity.pdbx_description
1 polymer ?
#
loop_
_entity_poly.entity_id
_entity_poly.type
_entity_poly.pdbx_seq_one_letter_code
_entity_poly.pdbx_strand_id
1 'polypeptide(L)'
;MLKSILQYFIVFTLLFFIGKYVHLLIINNEIAFPLGKMYLYHYLFSLGICILFAYLAFADLLKTQLGLVYLAALFLKLIFFTILFKNAVFSDIIIPRIERFSMLIPLLLFLFVEVIFISKILKKI
;
A
#
# COMPACT_ATOMS: atom_id res chain seq x y z
N MET A 1 -17.15 12.34 5.59
CA MET A 1 -15.68 12.33 5.75
C MET A 1 -15.24 11.37 6.86
N LEU A 2 -15.63 11.60 8.12
CA LEU A 2 -15.23 10.72 9.25
C LEU A 2 -15.65 9.26 9.06
N LYS A 3 -16.88 9.00 8.58
CA LYS A 3 -17.36 7.63 8.26
C LYS A 3 -16.50 6.94 7.19
N SER A 4 -16.06 7.67 6.16
CA SER A 4 -15.20 7.14 5.10
C SER A 4 -13.79 6.86 5.60
N ILE A 5 -13.21 7.78 6.39
CA ILE A 5 -11.88 7.61 6.99
C ILE A 5 -11.87 6.41 7.93
N LEU A 6 -12.90 6.27 8.77
CA LEU A 6 -13.05 5.12 9.66
C LEU A 6 -13.15 3.82 8.87
N GLN A 7 -13.89 3.80 7.76
CA GLN A 7 -13.96 2.65 6.87
C GLN A 7 -12.59 2.29 6.28
N TYR A 8 -11.82 3.25 5.78
CA TYR A 8 -10.48 2.99 5.25
C TYR A 8 -9.56 2.42 6.33
N PHE A 9 -9.58 3.01 7.52
CA PHE A 9 -8.80 2.56 8.66
C PHE A 9 -9.13 1.10 9.03
N ILE A 10 -10.42 0.76 9.17
CA ILE A 10 -10.85 -0.61 9.49
C ILE A 10 -10.39 -1.59 8.42
N VAL A 11 -10.64 -1.30 7.14
CA VAL A 11 -10.32 -2.23 6.05
C VAL A 11 -8.81 -2.42 5.92
N PHE A 12 -8.01 -1.36 5.94
CA PHE A 12 -6.55 -1.49 5.88
C PHE A 12 -5.96 -2.17 7.11
N THR A 13 -6.54 -1.97 8.30
CA THR A 13 -6.10 -2.65 9.53
C THR A 13 -6.39 -4.14 9.46
N LEU A 14 -7.58 -4.53 9.00
CA LEU A 14 -7.92 -5.94 8.75
C LEU A 14 -6.99 -6.55 7.70
N LEU A 15 -6.76 -5.86 6.58
CA LEU A 15 -5.86 -6.31 5.52
C LEU A 15 -4.42 -6.47 6.02
N PHE A 16 -3.95 -5.56 6.89
CA PHE A 16 -2.64 -5.65 7.52
C PHE A 16 -2.51 -6.93 8.36
N PHE A 17 -3.43 -7.16 9.30
CA PHE A 17 -3.34 -8.34 10.17
C PHE A 17 -3.57 -9.63 9.38
N ILE A 18 -4.69 -9.74 8.66
CA ILE A 18 -5.04 -10.96 7.92
C ILE A 18 -3.98 -11.26 6.87
N GLY A 19 -3.61 -10.25 6.06
CA GLY A 19 -2.63 -10.42 5.01
C GLY A 19 -1.27 -10.85 5.55
N LYS A 20 -0.78 -10.21 6.62
CA LYS A 20 0.52 -10.55 7.23
C LYS A 20 0.52 -11.97 7.78
N TYR A 21 -0.50 -12.36 8.54
CA TYR A 21 -0.55 -13.70 9.15
C TYR A 21 -0.74 -14.80 8.10
N VAL A 22 -1.62 -14.61 7.12
CA VAL A 22 -1.78 -15.57 6.01
C VAL A 22 -0.47 -15.73 5.25
N HIS A 23 0.23 -14.63 4.97
CA HIS A 23 1.52 -14.68 4.28
C HIS A 23 2.58 -15.43 5.10
N LEU A 24 2.66 -15.21 6.41
CA LEU A 24 3.54 -15.95 7.30
C LEU A 24 3.26 -17.47 7.32
N LEU A 25 1.98 -17.85 7.34
CA LEU A 25 1.57 -19.26 7.31
C LEU A 25 1.96 -19.95 6.00
N ILE A 26 1.85 -19.26 4.86
CA ILE A 26 2.21 -19.82 3.55
C ILE A 26 3.72 -20.09 3.44
N ILE A 27 4.55 -19.25 4.07
CA ILE A 27 6.02 -19.35 4.01
C ILE A 27 6.58 -20.04 5.28
N ASN A 28 5.75 -20.75 6.05
CA ASN A 28 6.17 -21.48 7.26
C ASN A 28 7.03 -20.66 8.25
N ASN A 29 6.81 -19.33 8.33
CA ASN A 29 7.61 -18.38 9.11
C ASN A 29 9.11 -18.27 8.74
N GLU A 30 9.57 -18.88 7.65
CA GLU A 30 10.95 -18.74 7.17
C GLU A 30 11.05 -17.54 6.22
N ILE A 31 11.55 -16.40 6.70
CA ILE A 31 11.62 -15.18 5.88
C ILE A 31 12.97 -14.49 6.03
N ALA A 32 13.69 -14.32 4.92
CA ALA A 32 14.97 -13.61 4.86
C ALA A 32 14.84 -12.07 4.84
N PHE A 33 13.64 -11.51 5.05
CA PHE A 33 13.35 -10.09 4.87
C PHE A 33 12.30 -9.56 5.86
N PRO A 34 12.23 -8.24 6.10
CA PRO A 34 11.39 -7.68 7.16
C PRO A 34 9.91 -7.55 6.73
N LEU A 35 9.22 -8.68 6.54
CA LEU A 35 7.84 -8.76 6.04
C LEU A 35 6.87 -7.84 6.82
N GLY A 36 6.94 -7.86 8.16
CA GLY A 36 6.08 -7.03 8.99
C GLY A 36 6.26 -5.53 8.75
N LYS A 37 7.49 -5.07 8.49
CA LYS A 37 7.77 -3.67 8.17
C LYS A 37 7.25 -3.30 6.77
N MET A 38 7.32 -4.23 5.81
CA MET A 38 6.75 -4.02 4.46
C MET A 38 5.23 -3.90 4.51
N TYR A 39 4.54 -4.80 5.22
CA TYR A 39 3.09 -4.68 5.45
C TYR A 39 2.72 -3.35 6.12
N LEU A 40 3.50 -2.92 7.12
CA LEU A 40 3.26 -1.67 7.82
C LEU A 40 3.46 -0.46 6.90
N TYR A 41 4.50 -0.50 6.06
CA TYR A 41 4.74 0.53 5.06
C TYR A 41 3.55 0.69 4.12
N HIS A 42 3.09 -0.40 3.50
CA HIS A 42 1.96 -0.34 2.57
C HIS A 42 0.66 0.06 3.27
N TYR A 43 0.44 -0.39 4.52
CA TYR A 43 -0.68 0.04 5.36
C TYR A 43 -0.70 1.55 5.56
N LEU A 44 0.39 2.14 6.07
CA LEU A 44 0.46 3.57 6.35
C LEU A 44 0.35 4.39 5.07
N PHE A 45 1.05 3.97 4.01
CA PHE A 45 1.07 4.71 2.75
C PHE A 45 -0.30 4.72 2.07
N SER A 46 -0.95 3.55 1.97
CA SER A 46 -2.27 3.43 1.34
C SER A 46 -3.37 4.15 2.12
N LEU A 47 -3.33 4.06 3.45
CA LEU A 47 -4.22 4.82 4.32
C LEU A 47 -4.00 6.33 4.14
N GLY A 48 -2.74 6.77 4.13
CA GLY A 48 -2.36 8.16 3.91
C GLY A 48 -2.84 8.71 2.58
N ILE A 49 -2.64 7.97 1.47
CA ILE A 49 -3.17 8.31 0.15
C ILE A 49 -4.70 8.47 0.23
N CYS A 50 -5.43 7.48 0.78
CA CYS A 50 -6.89 7.54 0.81
C CYS A 50 -7.41 8.73 1.64
N ILE A 51 -6.77 9.06 2.77
CA ILE A 51 -7.12 10.23 3.59
C ILE A 51 -6.82 11.53 2.84
N LEU A 52 -5.63 11.64 2.23
CA LEU A 52 -5.23 12.81 1.45
C LEU A 52 -6.20 13.06 0.29
N PHE A 53 -6.55 12.02 -0.47
CA PHE A 53 -7.50 12.12 -1.58
C PHE A 53 -8.91 12.44 -1.12
N ALA A 54 -9.35 11.87 0.00
CA ALA A 54 -10.64 12.24 0.58
C ALA A 54 -10.70 13.72 0.96
N TYR A 55 -9.59 14.35 1.33
CA TYR A 55 -9.51 15.79 1.57
C TYR A 55 -9.40 16.60 0.27
N LEU A 56 -8.50 16.22 -0.64
CA LEU A 56 -8.29 16.91 -1.93
C LEU A 56 -9.52 16.88 -2.83
N ALA A 57 -10.40 15.88 -2.70
CA ALA A 57 -11.68 15.81 -3.41
C ALA A 57 -12.59 17.04 -3.18
N PHE A 58 -12.40 17.78 -2.08
CA PHE A 58 -13.15 19.00 -1.78
C PHE A 58 -12.50 20.27 -2.35
N ALA A 59 -11.24 20.21 -2.78
CA ALA A 59 -10.57 21.34 -3.41
C ALA A 59 -10.97 21.40 -4.88
N ASP A 60 -11.84 22.34 -5.24
CA ASP A 60 -12.37 22.50 -6.61
C ASP A 60 -11.28 22.65 -7.68
N LEU A 61 -10.12 23.23 -7.30
CA LEU A 61 -9.00 23.45 -8.22
C LEU A 61 -8.36 22.17 -8.76
N LEU A 62 -8.41 21.06 -8.00
CA LEU A 62 -7.63 19.85 -8.30
C LEU A 62 -8.48 18.70 -8.84
N LYS A 63 -9.82 18.81 -8.80
CA LYS A 63 -10.76 17.73 -9.15
C LYS A 63 -10.48 17.09 -10.51
N THR A 64 -10.17 17.90 -11.53
CA THR A 64 -9.89 17.42 -12.91
C THR A 64 -8.55 16.70 -13.05
N GLN A 65 -7.60 16.88 -12.13
CA GLN A 65 -6.25 16.32 -12.19
C GLN A 65 -5.98 15.23 -11.14
N LEU A 66 -6.97 14.90 -10.29
CA LEU A 66 -6.76 13.92 -9.21
C LEU A 66 -6.29 12.55 -9.71
N GLY A 67 -6.70 12.10 -10.89
CA GLY A 67 -6.18 10.86 -11.48
C GLY A 67 -4.67 10.91 -11.75
N LEU A 68 -4.16 12.05 -12.22
CA LEU A 68 -2.73 12.27 -12.44
C LEU A 68 -1.97 12.37 -11.11
N VAL A 69 -2.54 13.09 -10.13
CA VAL A 69 -1.97 13.18 -8.78
C VAL A 69 -1.86 11.79 -8.15
N TYR A 70 -2.85 10.91 -8.38
CA TYR A 70 -2.84 9.56 -7.85
C TYR A 70 -1.72 8.73 -8.48
N LEU A 71 -1.55 8.83 -9.79
CA LEU A 71 -0.45 8.16 -10.48
C LEU A 71 0.92 8.64 -9.96
N ALA A 72 1.10 9.94 -9.74
CA ALA A 72 2.30 10.48 -9.13
C ALA A 72 2.54 9.94 -7.71
N ALA A 73 1.49 9.85 -6.89
CA ALA A 73 1.56 9.27 -5.55
C ALA A 73 1.94 7.79 -5.58
N LEU A 74 1.48 7.02 -6.57
CA LEU A 74 1.89 5.63 -6.78
C LEU A 74 3.38 5.51 -7.12
N PHE A 75 3.90 6.33 -8.02
CA PHE A 75 5.35 6.32 -8.31
C PHE A 75 6.16 6.66 -7.07
N LEU A 76 5.73 7.66 -6.31
CA LEU A 76 6.38 8.08 -5.07
C LEU A 76 6.36 6.97 -4.01
N LYS A 77 5.26 6.22 -3.90
CA LYS A 77 5.15 5.00 -3.07
C LYS A 77 6.17 3.95 -3.46
N LEU A 78 6.37 3.72 -4.75
CA LEU A 78 7.33 2.71 -5.22
C LEU A 78 8.77 3.16 -4.98
N ILE A 79 9.08 4.43 -5.23
CA ILE A 79 10.41 5.00 -4.98
C ILE A 79 10.77 4.94 -3.49
N PHE A 80 9.86 5.34 -2.60
CA PHE A 80 10.12 5.24 -1.17
C PHE A 80 10.22 3.79 -0.68
N PHE A 81 9.47 2.87 -1.28
CA PHE A 81 9.61 1.45 -0.97
C PHE A 81 11.01 0.94 -1.31
N THR A 82 11.51 1.23 -2.51
CA THR A 82 12.85 0.77 -2.93
C THR A 82 13.97 1.41 -2.11
N ILE A 83 13.81 2.66 -1.66
CA ILE A 83 14.76 3.32 -0.77
C ILE A 83 14.74 2.69 0.63
N LEU A 84 13.57 2.53 1.24
CA LEU A 84 13.44 2.03 2.62
C LEU A 84 13.80 0.55 2.75
N PHE A 85 13.52 -0.24 1.71
CA PHE A 85 13.79 -1.67 1.68
C PHE A 85 14.94 -2.04 0.73
N LYS A 86 15.85 -1.10 0.45
CA LYS A 86 16.98 -1.29 -0.48
C LYS A 86 17.73 -2.61 -0.25
N ASN A 87 18.03 -2.92 1.01
CA ASN A 87 18.77 -4.14 1.35
C ASN A 87 18.00 -5.42 1.03
N ALA A 88 16.67 -5.41 1.11
CA ALA A 88 15.84 -6.56 0.76
C ALA A 88 15.62 -6.63 -0.77
N VAL A 89 15.43 -5.49 -1.42
CA VAL A 89 15.12 -5.38 -2.85
C VAL A 89 16.37 -5.63 -3.72
N PHE A 90 17.51 -5.05 -3.35
CA PHE A 90 18.78 -5.11 -4.08
C PHE A 90 19.83 -5.96 -3.37
N SER A 91 19.40 -6.87 -2.47
CA SER A 91 20.29 -7.74 -1.69
C SER A 91 21.37 -8.40 -2.55
N ASP A 92 22.63 -8.26 -2.14
CA ASP A 92 23.76 -9.06 -2.63
C ASP A 92 23.72 -10.51 -2.08
N ILE A 93 22.99 -10.71 -0.97
CA ILE A 93 22.74 -12.03 -0.37
C ILE A 93 21.75 -12.78 -1.27
N ILE A 94 22.01 -14.07 -1.48
CA ILE A 94 21.19 -14.99 -2.30
C ILE A 94 19.83 -15.19 -1.62
N ILE A 95 18.93 -14.23 -1.75
CA ILE A 95 17.50 -14.44 -1.47
C ILE A 95 16.96 -15.26 -2.65
N PRO A 96 16.36 -16.44 -2.40
CA PRO A 96 15.72 -17.24 -3.44
C PRO A 96 14.76 -16.37 -4.27
N ARG A 97 14.78 -16.54 -5.59
CA ARG A 97 13.97 -15.70 -6.50
C ARG A 97 12.48 -15.72 -6.11
N ILE A 98 12.00 -16.84 -5.58
CA ILE A 98 10.63 -17.03 -5.09
C ILE A 98 10.29 -16.12 -3.89
N GLU A 99 11.22 -15.96 -2.94
CA GLU A 99 11.04 -15.08 -1.77
C GLU A 99 11.05 -13.60 -2.16
N ARG A 100 11.87 -13.23 -3.16
CA ARG A 100 11.86 -11.87 -3.72
C ARG A 100 10.51 -11.53 -4.36
N PHE A 101 9.88 -12.47 -5.06
CA PHE A 101 8.54 -12.26 -5.61
C PHE A 101 7.48 -12.14 -4.51
N SER A 102 7.65 -12.86 -3.40
CA SER A 102 6.74 -12.75 -2.25
C SER A 102 6.72 -11.33 -1.66
N MET A 103 7.80 -10.54 -1.76
CA MET A 103 7.81 -9.12 -1.37
C MET A 103 6.81 -8.24 -2.15
N LEU A 104 6.33 -8.70 -3.32
CA LEU A 104 5.31 -7.99 -4.10
C LEU A 104 3.89 -8.24 -3.58
N ILE A 105 3.67 -9.29 -2.80
CA ILE A 105 2.33 -9.64 -2.27
C ILE A 105 1.77 -8.50 -1.40
N PRO A 106 2.51 -7.94 -0.42
CA PRO A 106 2.06 -6.77 0.33
C PRO A 106 1.73 -5.59 -0.59
N LEU A 107 2.60 -5.28 -1.56
CA LEU A 107 2.38 -4.19 -2.50
C LEU A 107 1.04 -4.35 -3.24
N LEU A 108 0.82 -5.51 -3.86
CA LEU A 108 -0.36 -5.77 -4.69
C LEU A 108 -1.65 -5.79 -3.86
N LEU A 109 -1.63 -6.40 -2.67
CA LEU A 109 -2.80 -6.46 -1.79
C LEU A 109 -3.29 -5.06 -1.40
N PHE A 110 -2.38 -4.22 -0.91
CA PHE A 110 -2.73 -2.87 -0.49
C PHE A 110 -3.10 -1.98 -1.68
N LEU A 111 -2.38 -2.10 -2.81
CA LEU A 111 -2.67 -1.34 -4.02
C LEU A 111 -4.06 -1.66 -4.57
N PHE A 112 -4.47 -2.94 -4.57
CA PHE A 112 -5.79 -3.34 -5.05
C PHE A 112 -6.92 -2.67 -4.26
N VAL A 113 -6.84 -2.71 -2.93
CA VAL A 113 -7.83 -2.07 -2.05
C VAL A 113 -7.77 -0.54 -2.17
N GLU A 114 -6.59 0.03 -2.26
CA GLU A 114 -6.37 1.47 -2.48
C GLU A 114 -7.04 1.96 -3.77
N VAL A 115 -6.84 1.28 -4.90
CA VAL A 115 -7.47 1.63 -6.19
C VAL A 115 -9.00 1.60 -6.08
N ILE A 116 -9.57 0.62 -5.37
CA ILE A 116 -11.03 0.55 -5.15
C ILE A 116 -11.53 1.78 -4.39
N PHE A 117 -10.84 2.17 -3.32
CA PHE A 117 -11.22 3.35 -2.55
C PHE A 117 -11.03 4.64 -3.31
N ILE A 118 -9.91 4.81 -4.00
CA ILE A 118 -9.63 6.00 -4.80
C ILE A 118 -10.65 6.12 -5.94
N SER A 119 -10.97 5.03 -6.63
CA SER A 119 -12.01 5.02 -7.66
C SER A 119 -13.37 5.43 -7.10
N LYS A 120 -13.72 5.01 -5.88
CA LYS A 120 -14.95 5.43 -5.19
C LYS A 120 -14.93 6.91 -4.78
N ILE A 121 -13.77 7.46 -4.42
CA ILE A 121 -13.61 8.88 -4.10
C ILE A 121 -13.82 9.69 -5.39
N LEU A 122 -13.11 9.34 -6.46
CA LEU A 122 -13.18 10.04 -7.74
C LEU A 122 -14.56 10.00 -8.39
N LYS A 123 -15.29 8.87 -8.29
CA LYS A 123 -16.67 8.76 -8.82
C LYS A 123 -17.72 9.58 -8.04
N LYS A 124 -17.39 10.03 -6.82
CA LYS A 124 -18.29 10.83 -5.99
C LYS A 124 -18.10 12.33 -6.19
N ILE A 125 -17.07 12.72 -6.94
CA ILE A 125 -16.79 14.08 -7.37
C ILE A 125 -17.60 14.35 -8.64
#